data_AF-A0AAD0E0V4-F1
#
_entry.id   AF-A0AAD0E0V4-F1
#
_cell.length_a   1.000
_cell.length_b   1.000
_cell.length_c   1.000
_cell.angle_alpha   90.00
_cell.angle_beta   90.00
_cell.angle_gamma   90.00
#
_symmetry.space_group_name_H-M   'P 1'
#
loop_
_entity.id
_entity.type
_entity.pdbx_description
1 polymer ?
#
loop_
_entity_poly.entity_id
_entity_poly.type
_entity_poly.pdbx_seq_one_letter_code
_entity_poly.pdbx_strand_id
1 'polypeptide(L)'
;MNVYEIVFSAELVAGAQPEKVRANLGKLFQADAERLELLFSGRRLVLKNNLDAATAEKYRATLERAGAVVQVLEMNVPPPMEEVELAPPPDEPTWLRKASGSTGRLQIKPRDAYMAAFMDVDAPDYSVADTGADMSEAKPEPVAPLLDLSRLSLAPPGSDMGQAVQTVSKAPPDTSHLRVIPE
;
A
#
# COMPACT_ATOMS: atom_id res chain seq x y z
N MET A 1 17.52 -8.13 -28.38
CA MET A 1 18.23 -7.35 -27.33
C MET A 1 17.96 -8.05 -26.02
N ASN A 2 18.99 -8.55 -25.37
CA ASN A 2 18.85 -9.22 -24.08
C ASN A 2 18.73 -8.15 -23.00
N VAL A 3 17.73 -8.33 -22.15
CA VAL A 3 17.42 -7.39 -21.09
C VAL A 3 17.91 -8.01 -19.79
N TYR A 4 18.60 -7.25 -18.95
CA TYR A 4 19.15 -7.74 -17.69
C TYR A 4 18.45 -7.06 -16.52
N GLU A 5 18.32 -7.81 -15.44
CA GLU A 5 17.90 -7.32 -14.14
C GLU A 5 19.01 -7.51 -13.10
N ILE A 6 19.02 -6.61 -12.13
CA ILE A 6 20.01 -6.60 -11.06
C ILE A 6 19.30 -6.93 -9.75
N VAL A 7 19.62 -8.10 -9.21
CA VAL A 7 19.03 -8.62 -7.98
C VAL A 7 20.06 -8.60 -6.85
N PHE A 8 19.68 -8.00 -5.73
CA PHE A 8 20.48 -8.02 -4.50
C PHE A 8 19.89 -8.99 -3.49
N SER A 9 20.74 -9.85 -2.94
CA SER A 9 20.38 -10.91 -2.00
C SER A 9 20.75 -10.59 -0.54
N ALA A 10 20.95 -9.31 -0.19
CA ALA A 10 21.41 -8.90 1.15
C ALA A 10 22.80 -9.42 1.56
N GLU A 11 23.54 -10.02 0.62
CA GLU A 11 24.86 -10.58 0.88
C GLU A 11 25.92 -9.47 0.83
N LEU A 12 26.68 -9.38 1.91
CA LEU A 12 27.79 -8.44 2.07
C LEU A 12 29.11 -9.15 1.78
N VAL A 13 30.05 -8.43 1.17
CA VAL A 13 31.40 -8.94 0.97
C VAL A 13 32.10 -9.12 2.33
N ALA A 14 32.87 -10.20 2.48
CA ALA A 14 33.60 -10.51 3.71
C ALA A 14 34.51 -9.33 4.13
N GLY A 15 34.18 -8.71 5.27
CA GLY A 15 34.92 -7.57 5.82
C GLY A 15 34.28 -6.18 5.63
N ALA A 16 33.13 -6.08 4.96
CA ALA A 16 32.40 -4.83 4.81
C ALA A 16 31.47 -4.55 6.01
N GLN A 17 31.51 -3.32 6.54
CA GLN A 17 30.61 -2.91 7.63
C GLN A 17 29.19 -2.64 7.09
N PRO A 18 28.14 -3.27 7.64
CA PRO A 18 26.77 -3.15 7.13
C PRO A 18 26.26 -1.71 7.14
N GLU A 19 26.68 -0.89 8.11
CA GLU A 19 26.30 0.53 8.19
C GLU A 19 26.86 1.37 7.04
N LYS A 20 28.12 1.12 6.63
CA LYS A 20 28.76 1.84 5.52
C LYS A 20 28.22 1.38 4.17
N VAL A 21 27.96 0.08 4.01
CA VAL A 21 27.35 -0.44 2.78
C VAL A 21 25.95 0.14 2.61
N ARG A 22 25.14 0.22 3.67
CA ARG A 22 23.82 0.88 3.66
C ARG A 22 23.90 2.32 3.16
N ALA A 23 24.83 3.11 3.71
CA ALA A 23 25.00 4.50 3.31
C ALA A 23 25.45 4.66 1.85
N ASN A 24 26.34 3.78 1.37
CA ASN A 24 26.82 3.80 -0.02
C ASN A 24 25.74 3.34 -1.02
N LEU A 25 24.99 2.30 -0.66
CA LEU A 25 23.91 1.77 -1.48
C LEU A 25 22.76 2.78 -1.61
N GLY A 26 22.40 3.46 -0.52
CA GLY A 26 21.39 4.52 -0.54
C GLY A 26 21.77 5.70 -1.42
N LYS A 27 23.05 6.10 -1.45
CA LYS A 27 23.54 7.16 -2.35
C LYS A 27 23.54 6.73 -3.82
N LEU A 28 23.95 5.49 -4.11
CA LEU A 28 24.04 4.98 -5.48
C LEU A 28 22.66 4.75 -6.11
N PHE A 29 21.68 4.30 -5.31
CA PHE A 29 20.34 3.96 -5.79
C PHE A 29 19.27 5.00 -5.48
N GLN A 30 19.60 6.08 -4.76
CA GLN A 30 18.62 7.04 -4.23
C GLN A 30 17.44 6.33 -3.54
N ALA A 31 17.74 5.23 -2.86
CA ALA A 31 16.75 4.40 -2.21
C ALA A 31 16.50 4.93 -0.79
N ASP A 32 15.23 5.02 -0.40
CA ASP A 32 14.81 5.41 0.94
C ASP A 32 15.32 4.42 2.00
N ALA A 33 15.58 4.93 3.21
CA ALA A 33 16.08 4.14 4.34
C ALA A 33 15.23 2.88 4.61
N GLU A 34 13.91 2.97 4.40
CA GLU A 34 12.97 1.85 4.53
C GLU A 34 13.20 0.75 3.48
N ARG A 35 13.46 1.14 2.23
CA ARG A 35 13.79 0.20 1.14
C ARG A 35 15.13 -0.47 1.38
N LEU A 36 16.09 0.25 1.98
CA LEU A 36 17.37 -0.30 2.42
C LEU A 36 17.17 -1.32 3.55
N GLU A 37 16.37 -1.03 4.57
CA GLU A 37 16.10 -2.02 5.63
C GLU A 37 15.42 -3.29 5.09
N LEU A 38 14.47 -3.14 4.16
CA LEU A 38 13.87 -4.25 3.43
C LEU A 38 14.90 -5.02 2.58
N LEU A 39 15.84 -4.35 1.93
CA LEU A 39 16.96 -4.98 1.20
C LEU A 39 17.84 -5.82 2.14
N PHE A 40 18.12 -5.31 3.34
CA PHE A 40 18.93 -6.00 4.35
C PHE A 40 18.14 -7.04 5.16
N SER A 41 16.83 -7.17 4.94
CA SER A 41 15.97 -8.16 5.60
C SER A 41 16.19 -9.61 5.09
N GLY A 42 17.10 -9.80 4.14
CA GLY A 42 17.44 -11.11 3.56
C GLY A 42 16.54 -11.54 2.41
N ARG A 43 15.60 -10.69 1.98
CA ARG A 43 14.74 -10.95 0.82
C ARG A 43 15.41 -10.46 -0.46
N ARG A 44 15.37 -11.28 -1.51
CA ARG A 44 15.86 -10.91 -2.85
C ARG A 44 15.07 -9.68 -3.32
N LEU A 45 15.75 -8.57 -3.56
CA LEU A 45 15.12 -7.37 -4.12
C LEU A 45 15.74 -7.05 -5.48
N VAL A 46 14.86 -6.67 -6.39
CA VAL A 46 15.22 -6.19 -7.70
C VAL A 46 15.45 -4.68 -7.62
N LEU A 47 16.70 -4.25 -7.86
CA LEU A 47 17.05 -2.83 -7.75
C LEU A 47 16.72 -2.06 -9.02
N LYS A 48 16.93 -2.70 -10.18
CA LYS A 48 16.63 -2.10 -11.48
C LYS A 48 16.42 -3.19 -12.53
N ASN A 49 15.34 -3.01 -13.27
CA ASN A 49 14.99 -3.82 -14.44
C ASN A 49 15.22 -3.03 -15.70
N ASN A 50 15.37 -3.76 -16.81
CA ASN A 50 15.52 -3.21 -18.14
C ASN A 50 16.89 -2.56 -18.43
N LEU A 51 17.97 -3.25 -18.04
CA LEU A 51 19.34 -2.81 -18.32
C LEU A 51 19.96 -3.62 -19.47
N ASP A 52 20.85 -2.98 -20.23
CA ASP A 52 21.64 -3.63 -21.28
C ASP A 52 22.87 -4.31 -20.66
N ALA A 53 23.47 -5.31 -21.33
CA ALA A 53 24.60 -6.10 -20.82
C ALA A 53 25.74 -5.20 -20.29
N ALA A 54 26.12 -4.21 -21.10
CA ALA A 54 27.20 -3.28 -20.80
C ALA A 54 26.88 -2.33 -19.62
N THR A 55 25.59 -2.08 -19.32
CA THR A 55 25.20 -1.29 -18.15
C THR A 55 25.08 -2.17 -16.91
N ALA A 56 24.52 -3.37 -17.03
CA ALA A 56 24.39 -4.31 -15.93
C ALA A 56 25.75 -4.68 -15.30
N GLU A 57 26.78 -4.92 -16.12
CA GLU A 57 28.14 -5.18 -15.63
C GLU A 57 28.75 -3.97 -14.89
N LYS A 58 28.50 -2.75 -15.37
CA LYS A 58 28.95 -1.52 -14.69
C LYS A 58 28.31 -1.39 -13.31
N TYR A 59 27.01 -1.68 -13.19
CA TYR A 59 26.32 -1.68 -11.91
C TYR A 59 26.80 -2.78 -10.98
N ARG A 60 27.07 -4.00 -11.49
CA ARG A 60 27.71 -5.06 -10.70
C ARG A 60 29.05 -4.58 -10.12
N ALA A 61 29.90 -4.00 -10.95
CA ALA A 61 31.24 -3.56 -10.54
C ALA A 61 31.23 -2.35 -9.60
N THR A 62 30.22 -1.48 -9.63
CA THR A 62 30.08 -0.39 -8.65
C THR A 62 29.50 -0.87 -7.33
N LEU A 63 28.57 -1.82 -7.37
CA LEU A 63 27.95 -2.40 -6.17
C LEU A 63 28.92 -3.32 -5.41
N GLU A 64 29.72 -4.10 -6.12
CA GLU A 64 30.77 -4.93 -5.53
C GLU A 64 31.83 -4.08 -4.84
N ARG A 65 32.20 -2.94 -5.43
CA ARG A 65 33.07 -1.92 -4.80
C ARG A 65 32.43 -1.25 -3.58
N ALA A 66 31.10 -1.14 -3.56
CA ALA A 66 30.36 -0.62 -2.43
C ALA A 66 30.21 -1.66 -1.29
N GLY A 67 30.68 -2.91 -1.49
CA GLY A 67 30.64 -3.99 -0.49
C GLY A 67 29.40 -4.87 -0.56
N ALA A 68 28.63 -4.79 -1.64
CA ALA A 68 27.39 -5.53 -1.88
C ALA A 68 27.59 -6.61 -2.95
N VAL A 69 27.19 -7.86 -2.66
CA VAL A 69 27.17 -8.95 -3.64
C VAL A 69 25.86 -8.90 -4.41
N VAL A 70 25.96 -8.88 -5.74
CA VAL A 70 24.80 -8.67 -6.62
C VAL A 70 24.82 -9.69 -7.75
N GLN A 71 23.65 -10.26 -8.05
CA GLN A 71 23.47 -11.19 -9.15
C GLN A 71 22.83 -10.46 -10.33
N VAL A 72 23.50 -10.54 -11.48
CA VAL A 72 22.94 -10.09 -12.76
C VAL A 72 22.21 -11.29 -13.36
N LEU A 73 20.89 -11.19 -13.49
CA LEU A 73 20.09 -12.18 -14.17
C LEU A 73 19.72 -11.67 -15.55
N GLU A 74 19.96 -12.50 -16.55
CA GLU A 74 19.50 -12.23 -17.90
C GLU A 74 18.01 -12.57 -17.97
N MET A 75 17.19 -11.58 -18.31
CA MET A 75 15.80 -11.79 -18.68
C MET A 75 15.79 -12.44 -20.06
N ASN A 76 16.12 -13.72 -20.11
CA ASN A 76 15.88 -14.52 -21.30
C ASN A 76 14.37 -14.68 -21.40
N VAL A 77 13.75 -13.91 -22.30
CA VAL A 77 12.38 -14.17 -22.76
C VAL A 77 12.36 -15.62 -23.22
N PRO A 78 11.65 -16.53 -22.54
CA PRO A 78 11.49 -17.88 -23.07
C PRO A 78 10.83 -17.76 -24.45
N PRO A 79 11.20 -18.59 -25.43
CA PRO A 79 10.53 -18.56 -26.73
C PRO A 79 9.01 -18.67 -26.54
N PRO A 80 8.23 -17.98 -27.39
CA PRO A 80 6.79 -18.02 -27.31
C PRO A 80 6.31 -19.45 -27.56
N MET A 81 5.34 -19.87 -26.73
CA MET A 81 4.34 -20.89 -27.05
C MET A 81 4.91 -22.29 -27.32
N GLU A 82 4.96 -23.12 -26.27
CA GLU A 82 4.74 -24.54 -26.47
C GLU A 82 3.35 -24.73 -27.09
N GLU A 83 3.40 -25.24 -28.30
CA GLU A 83 2.34 -25.74 -29.15
C GLU A 83 1.44 -26.70 -28.36
N VAL A 84 0.35 -26.17 -27.80
CA VAL A 84 -0.78 -27.00 -27.37
C VAL A 84 -1.51 -27.41 -28.64
N GLU A 85 -1.33 -28.67 -29.03
CA GLU A 85 -2.14 -29.32 -30.06
C GLU A 85 -3.62 -28.99 -29.88
N LEU A 86 -4.15 -28.27 -30.87
CA LEU A 86 -5.52 -28.24 -31.36
C LEU A 86 -6.56 -29.01 -30.51
N ALA A 87 -7.03 -28.38 -29.43
CA ALA A 87 -8.39 -28.59 -28.93
C ALA A 87 -9.24 -27.39 -29.39
N PRO A 88 -10.47 -27.62 -29.90
CA PRO A 88 -11.29 -26.56 -30.47
C PRO A 88 -11.58 -25.47 -29.41
N PRO A 89 -11.76 -24.21 -29.86
CA PRO A 89 -11.81 -23.05 -28.98
C PRO A 89 -12.93 -23.19 -27.92
N PRO A 90 -12.62 -23.04 -26.62
CA PRO A 90 -13.64 -22.81 -25.62
C PRO A 90 -14.18 -21.39 -25.83
N ASP A 91 -15.41 -21.31 -26.32
CA ASP A 91 -16.18 -20.08 -26.34
C ASP A 91 -16.27 -19.47 -24.92
N GLU A 92 -16.07 -18.15 -24.87
CA GLU A 92 -16.44 -17.20 -23.81
C GLU A 92 -15.56 -17.08 -22.53
N PRO A 93 -15.33 -15.83 -22.06
CA PRO A 93 -14.62 -15.58 -20.81
C PRO A 93 -15.43 -16.12 -19.62
N THR A 94 -14.87 -17.12 -18.96
CA THR A 94 -15.42 -17.77 -17.75
C THR A 94 -15.62 -16.84 -16.56
N TRP A 95 -15.20 -15.57 -16.63
CA TRP A 95 -15.48 -14.53 -15.64
C TRP A 95 -16.95 -14.07 -15.64
N LEU A 96 -17.72 -14.35 -16.69
CA LEU A 96 -19.18 -14.11 -16.69
C LEU A 96 -19.96 -15.20 -15.94
N ARG A 97 -19.32 -16.33 -15.62
CA ARG A 97 -19.96 -17.38 -14.84
C ARG A 97 -19.93 -16.95 -13.38
N LYS A 98 -21.04 -16.39 -12.88
CA LYS A 98 -21.28 -16.32 -11.44
C LYS A 98 -21.08 -17.74 -10.90
N ALA A 99 -19.95 -17.97 -10.23
CA ALA A 99 -19.75 -19.17 -9.45
C ALA A 99 -20.84 -19.13 -8.38
N SER A 100 -21.92 -19.87 -8.62
CA SER A 100 -22.92 -20.18 -7.62
C SER A 100 -22.15 -20.66 -6.40
N GLY A 101 -22.31 -19.96 -5.28
CA GLY A 101 -21.55 -20.21 -4.05
C GLY A 101 -21.59 -21.69 -3.72
N SER A 102 -20.49 -22.39 -3.97
CA SER A 102 -20.35 -23.76 -3.51
C SER A 102 -20.14 -23.67 -2.02
N THR A 103 -21.13 -24.11 -1.24
CA THR A 103 -21.06 -24.29 0.21
C THR A 103 -20.14 -25.46 0.61
N GLY A 104 -19.14 -25.76 -0.23
CA GLY A 104 -18.24 -26.88 -0.10
C GLY A 104 -16.81 -26.41 0.09
N ARG A 105 -16.10 -27.11 0.98
CA ARG A 105 -14.70 -26.87 1.34
C ARG A 105 -13.83 -26.71 0.09
N LEU A 106 -13.09 -25.60 0.02
CA LEU A 106 -12.16 -25.31 -1.08
C LEU A 106 -10.99 -26.32 -1.05
N GLN A 107 -10.94 -27.21 -2.03
CA GLN A 107 -9.84 -28.16 -2.22
C GLN A 107 -8.74 -27.52 -3.05
N ILE A 108 -7.66 -27.07 -2.40
CA ILE A 108 -6.55 -26.39 -3.05
C ILE A 108 -5.43 -27.40 -3.28
N LYS A 109 -5.03 -27.62 -4.55
CA LYS A 109 -3.84 -28.40 -4.88
C LYS A 109 -2.59 -27.56 -4.57
N PRO A 110 -1.67 -28.02 -3.70
CA PRO A 110 -0.46 -27.27 -3.38
C PRO A 110 0.41 -27.04 -4.62
N ARG A 111 0.96 -25.82 -4.75
CA ARG A 111 1.83 -25.45 -5.88
C ARG A 111 3.31 -25.69 -5.59
N ASP A 112 3.71 -25.68 -4.34
CA ASP A 112 5.10 -25.78 -3.89
C ASP A 112 5.22 -26.42 -2.50
N ALA A 113 6.47 -26.66 -2.07
CA ALA A 113 6.79 -27.27 -0.78
C ALA A 113 6.34 -26.41 0.42
N TYR A 114 6.30 -25.09 0.26
CA TYR A 114 5.83 -24.19 1.31
C TYR A 114 4.32 -24.26 1.50
N MET A 115 3.53 -24.27 0.42
CA MET A 115 2.07 -24.45 0.52
C MET A 115 1.70 -25.86 0.98
N ALA A 116 2.48 -26.87 0.61
CA ALA A 116 2.26 -28.24 1.07
C ALA A 116 2.33 -28.35 2.61
N ALA A 117 3.12 -27.50 3.28
CA ALA A 117 3.20 -27.47 4.74
C ALA A 117 1.87 -27.08 5.42
N PHE A 118 0.94 -26.46 4.68
CA PHE A 118 -0.36 -26.02 5.20
C PHE A 118 -1.55 -26.77 4.58
N MET A 119 -1.32 -27.90 3.89
CA MET A 119 -2.40 -28.63 3.21
C MET A 119 -3.47 -29.16 4.17
N ASP A 120 -3.09 -29.44 5.42
CA ASP A 120 -3.98 -29.94 6.47
C ASP A 120 -4.59 -28.83 7.33
N VAL A 121 -4.25 -27.56 7.07
CA VAL A 121 -4.80 -26.43 7.83
C VAL A 121 -6.22 -26.14 7.36
N ASP A 122 -7.16 -26.35 8.27
CA ASP A 122 -8.57 -26.08 8.03
C ASP A 122 -8.89 -24.61 8.28
N ALA A 123 -9.33 -23.90 7.24
CA ALA A 123 -9.77 -22.52 7.35
C ALA A 123 -11.29 -22.48 7.55
N PRO A 124 -11.80 -21.67 8.49
CA PRO A 124 -13.23 -21.42 8.59
C PRO A 124 -13.77 -20.82 7.28
N ASP A 125 -14.95 -21.30 6.85
CA ASP A 125 -15.65 -20.74 5.70
C ASP A 125 -16.24 -19.37 6.06
N TYR A 126 -15.48 -18.31 5.80
CA TYR A 126 -15.97 -16.93 5.92
C TYR A 126 -16.78 -16.56 4.68
N SER A 127 -18.05 -16.22 4.87
CA SER A 127 -18.88 -15.70 3.78
C SER A 127 -18.42 -14.31 3.37
N VAL A 128 -18.35 -14.08 2.06
CA VAL A 128 -18.13 -12.74 1.49
C VAL A 128 -19.49 -12.08 1.32
N ALA A 129 -19.64 -10.86 1.82
CA ALA A 129 -20.85 -10.07 1.62
C ALA A 129 -20.96 -9.59 0.16
N ASP A 130 -22.19 -9.40 -0.31
CA ASP A 130 -22.44 -8.89 -1.67
C ASP A 130 -21.83 -7.50 -1.89
N THR A 131 -21.54 -7.16 -3.14
CA THR A 131 -21.03 -5.82 -3.49
C THR A 131 -22.02 -4.73 -3.10
N GLY A 132 -21.58 -3.79 -2.28
CA GLY A 132 -22.41 -2.71 -1.75
C GLY A 132 -23.12 -3.04 -0.44
N ALA A 133 -22.90 -4.22 0.14
CA ALA A 133 -23.35 -4.53 1.48
C ALA A 133 -22.69 -3.59 2.51
N ASP A 134 -23.51 -3.06 3.43
CA ASP A 134 -23.02 -2.27 4.55
C ASP A 134 -22.31 -3.18 5.55
N MET A 135 -21.02 -2.92 5.76
CA MET A 135 -20.16 -3.66 6.69
C MET A 135 -20.07 -2.99 8.05
N SER A 136 -20.76 -1.86 8.24
CA SER A 136 -20.80 -1.16 9.52
C SER A 136 -21.75 -1.84 10.49
N GLU A 137 -21.33 -1.88 11.76
CA GLU A 137 -22.18 -2.42 12.81
C GLU A 137 -23.37 -1.48 13.02
N ALA A 138 -24.58 -2.03 13.02
CA ALA A 138 -25.80 -1.24 13.16
C ALA A 138 -25.72 -0.42 14.45
N LYS A 139 -25.65 0.90 14.30
CA LYS A 139 -25.58 1.81 15.45
C LYS A 139 -26.82 1.58 16.32
N PRO A 140 -26.66 1.20 17.60
CA PRO A 140 -27.80 1.01 18.48
C PRO A 140 -28.58 2.32 18.58
N GLU A 141 -29.90 2.24 18.53
CA GLU A 141 -30.75 3.41 18.69
C GLU A 141 -30.44 4.06 20.05
N PRO A 142 -30.22 5.40 20.09
CA PRO A 142 -29.88 6.07 21.33
C PRO A 142 -31.07 6.00 22.28
N VAL A 143 -30.95 5.17 23.32
CA VAL A 143 -31.92 5.12 24.42
C VAL A 143 -31.79 6.42 25.20
N ALA A 144 -32.86 7.20 25.27
CA ALA A 144 -32.88 8.43 26.06
C ALA A 144 -32.65 8.09 27.55
N PRO A 145 -31.68 8.73 28.23
CA PRO A 145 -31.50 8.52 29.65
C PRO A 145 -32.71 9.01 30.45
N LEU A 146 -32.96 8.36 31.58
CA LEU A 146 -33.94 8.84 32.55
C LEU A 146 -33.31 9.99 33.35
N LEU A 147 -33.50 11.23 32.90
CA LEU A 147 -33.08 12.43 33.65
C LEU A 147 -34.21 12.91 34.57
N ASP A 148 -33.88 13.12 35.84
CA ASP A 148 -34.72 13.87 36.77
C ASP A 148 -34.37 15.36 36.71
N LEU A 149 -35.23 16.14 36.04
CA LEU A 149 -35.07 17.58 35.88
C LEU A 149 -35.81 18.40 36.96
N SER A 150 -36.36 17.76 38.00
CA SER A 150 -37.18 18.42 39.03
C SER A 150 -36.46 19.54 39.79
N ARG A 151 -35.13 19.53 39.79
CA ARG A 151 -34.29 20.55 40.46
C ARG A 151 -33.81 21.68 39.54
N LEU A 152 -34.05 21.57 38.24
CA LEU A 152 -33.66 22.59 37.26
C LEU A 152 -34.86 23.50 36.99
N SER A 153 -34.66 24.81 37.08
CA SER A 153 -35.66 25.82 36.77
C SER A 153 -35.14 26.72 35.66
N LEU A 154 -35.98 27.00 34.67
CA LEU A 154 -35.66 27.90 33.57
C LEU A 154 -36.15 29.31 33.90
N ALA A 155 -35.29 30.31 33.73
CA ALA A 155 -35.69 31.70 33.87
C ALA A 155 -36.71 32.09 32.77
N PRO A 156 -37.60 33.07 33.02
CA PRO A 156 -38.54 33.55 32.01
C PRO A 156 -37.83 33.99 30.73
N PRO A 157 -38.47 33.82 29.55
CA PRO A 157 -37.89 34.27 28.29
C PRO A 157 -37.58 35.77 28.36
N GLY A 158 -36.36 36.14 27.95
CA GLY A 158 -35.85 37.52 28.05
C GLY A 158 -35.08 37.84 29.33
N SER A 159 -34.93 36.88 30.25
CA SER A 159 -34.02 37.02 31.39
C SER A 159 -32.57 37.01 30.93
N ASP A 160 -31.82 38.06 31.24
CA ASP A 160 -30.38 38.14 30.96
C ASP A 160 -29.62 37.18 31.89
N MET A 161 -28.95 36.19 31.30
CA MET A 161 -28.17 35.18 32.02
C MET A 161 -26.67 35.52 32.06
N GLY A 162 -26.32 36.81 31.92
CA GLY A 162 -24.93 37.27 31.87
C GLY A 162 -24.29 37.00 30.52
N GLN A 163 -25.05 37.13 29.43
CA GLN A 163 -24.49 37.02 28.08
C GLN A 163 -23.41 38.08 27.90
N ALA A 164 -22.23 37.66 27.45
CA ALA A 164 -21.16 38.58 27.11
C ALA A 164 -21.70 39.60 26.09
N VAL A 165 -21.61 40.89 26.42
CA VAL A 165 -22.07 41.98 25.56
C VAL A 165 -21.40 41.81 24.21
N GLN A 166 -22.19 41.46 23.19
CA GLN A 166 -21.70 41.49 21.82
C GLN A 166 -21.38 42.94 21.52
N THR A 167 -20.09 43.26 21.45
CA THR A 167 -19.64 44.56 20.96
C THR A 167 -20.08 44.65 19.52
N VAL A 168 -21.16 45.37 19.26
CA VAL A 168 -21.61 45.69 17.92
C VAL A 168 -20.42 46.39 17.25
N SER A 169 -19.84 45.76 16.22
CA SER A 169 -18.71 46.38 15.51
C SER A 169 -19.21 47.71 14.96
N LYS A 170 -18.58 48.82 15.37
CA LYS A 170 -18.85 50.15 14.83
C LYS A 170 -18.85 50.07 13.31
N ALA A 171 -19.83 50.71 12.66
CA ALA A 171 -19.91 50.75 11.21
C ALA A 171 -18.53 51.14 10.63
N PRO A 172 -18.08 50.45 9.56
CA PRO A 172 -16.79 50.75 8.95
C PRO A 172 -16.73 52.24 8.59
N PRO A 173 -15.59 52.92 8.80
CA PRO A 173 -15.44 54.31 8.42
C PRO A 173 -15.64 54.46 6.90
N ASP A 174 -16.19 55.59 6.47
CA ASP A 174 -16.42 55.87 5.05
C ASP A 174 -15.09 55.97 4.29
N THR A 175 -14.83 55.00 3.41
CA THR A 175 -13.63 54.93 2.58
C THR A 175 -13.81 55.54 1.19
N SER A 176 -14.95 56.18 0.90
CA SER A 176 -15.30 56.69 -0.44
C SER A 176 -14.32 57.72 -1.01
N HIS A 177 -13.48 58.32 -0.16
CA HIS A 177 -12.48 59.32 -0.54
C HIS A 177 -11.05 58.78 -0.65
N LEU A 178 -10.81 57.49 -0.41
CA LEU A 178 -9.49 56.88 -0.56
C LEU A 178 -9.24 56.48 -2.02
N ARG A 179 -8.10 56.88 -2.57
CA ARG A 179 -7.63 56.45 -3.90
C ARG A 179 -6.24 55.82 -3.76
N VAL A 180 -6.09 54.60 -4.26
CA VAL A 180 -4.80 53.91 -4.33
C VAL A 180 -4.10 54.37 -5.61
N ILE A 181 -2.87 54.87 -5.48
CA ILE A 181 -2.02 55.24 -6.61
C ILE A 181 -1.22 53.97 -6.99
N PRO A 182 -1.34 53.47 -8.22
CA PRO A 182 -0.48 52.36 -8.67
C PRO A 182 0.95 52.85 -8.87
N GLU A 183 1.93 52.05 -8.43
CA GLU A 183 3.36 52.19 -8.79
C GLU A 183 3.60 51.87 -10.27
#